data_AF-Q6N0X5-F1
#
_entry.id   AF-Q6N0X5-F1
#
_cell.length_a   1.000
_cell.length_b   1.000
_cell.length_c   1.000
_cell.angle_alpha   90.00
_cell.angle_beta   90.00
_cell.angle_gamma   90.00
#
_symmetry.space_group_name_H-M   'P 1'
#
loop_
_entity.id
_entity.type
_entity.pdbx_description
1 polymer ?
#
loop_
_entity_poly.entity_id
_entity_poly.type
_entity_poly.pdbx_seq_one_letter_code
_entity_poly.pdbx_strand_id
1 'polypeptide(L)'
;MSSVDSQPFNLALVGTPNSGKTSLFNALTGSRQKVANYPGVTVERKTGLFTTPAGRVVSLVDLPGTYSLRGRSPDEEITRDVVLGRKSDEPVPDLVLCVADSTNLRLTFRLMLELKSTGRPLMLVLNMYDIAMRRGVTVDVEKLSAQLGIPVVTSIAVRKGGTAELLKRTDEFAAQAPAPETDTHWRPLSTSELRALQREADRIIGECVSLPARPHTLTAQVDRVVLHPVAGLLILVLILFVMFQAVFSWAQPIMELISGGFEALGAFVQANMPEGLLQSFLQNGVISGVGSVLVFLPQIIIIFLFILLLEDLGYMARAAFLMDRIMGGAGLHGRAFIPLLSSFACAIPGIMATRVIDNRRDRLTTILIAPLMTCSARIPVYTLIISAFVPAKEVFGWINLQGLVMFGLYTAGIVSALTVSALVKFFMWRDYEPAPFMLELPDYKLPRLQSVAIGIYIRAKMFLQRAGTTIFSMMVLIWFLASFPRPPIGATEPAIDYSLASIIGHAVEPVLAPLGFNWQIAVALIPGMAAREVAVAALGTVYAIEGGKEAAEQIGQVLASKWSLATALSLLAWFVFAPQCASTLAVIKRETGSWRWMGVTFIYMFALAYIASLITYNVAVAVAFGAG
;
A
#
# COMPACT_ATOMS: atom_id res chain seq x y z
N MET A 1 -55.48 29.23 -2.70
CA MET A 1 -54.08 28.98 -2.31
C MET A 1 -54.05 27.74 -1.45
N SER A 2 -53.88 26.57 -2.07
CA SER A 2 -53.75 25.28 -1.40
C SER A 2 -52.27 24.93 -1.34
N SER A 3 -51.69 24.99 -0.15
CA SER A 3 -50.37 24.47 0.19
C SER A 3 -50.39 22.94 0.04
N VAL A 4 -49.98 22.45 -1.13
CA VAL A 4 -49.55 21.06 -1.28
C VAL A 4 -48.11 21.02 -0.80
N ASP A 5 -47.86 20.29 0.28
CA ASP A 5 -46.54 19.78 0.65
C ASP A 5 -45.97 19.00 -0.54
N SER A 6 -45.31 19.70 -1.46
CA SER A 6 -44.63 19.06 -2.59
C SER A 6 -43.31 18.53 -2.06
N GLN A 7 -43.28 17.23 -1.79
CA GLN A 7 -42.00 16.55 -1.56
C GLN A 7 -41.06 16.87 -2.75
N PRO A 8 -39.80 17.23 -2.47
CA PRO A 8 -38.87 17.55 -3.53
C PRO A 8 -38.64 16.33 -4.42
N PHE A 9 -38.54 16.56 -5.73
CA PHE A 9 -38.22 15.50 -6.69
C PHE A 9 -36.77 15.04 -6.45
N ASN A 10 -36.56 13.77 -6.16
CA ASN A 10 -35.27 13.23 -5.73
C ASN A 10 -34.46 12.72 -6.91
N LEU A 11 -33.33 13.38 -7.19
CA LEU A 11 -32.37 12.99 -8.20
C LEU A 11 -31.12 12.38 -7.57
N ALA A 12 -30.65 11.28 -8.14
CA ALA A 12 -29.36 10.70 -7.79
C ALA A 12 -28.38 10.83 -8.96
N LEU A 13 -27.23 11.46 -8.73
CA LEU A 13 -26.12 11.47 -9.66
C LEU A 13 -25.26 10.23 -9.47
N VAL A 14 -25.19 9.37 -10.47
CA VAL A 14 -24.35 8.16 -10.51
C VAL A 14 -23.39 8.26 -11.69
N GLY A 15 -22.18 7.72 -11.57
CA GLY A 15 -21.22 7.71 -12.67
C GLY A 15 -19.90 7.09 -12.24
N THR A 16 -19.02 6.86 -13.21
CA THR A 16 -17.65 6.44 -12.94
C THR A 16 -16.86 7.56 -12.24
N PRO A 17 -15.84 7.24 -11.43
CA PRO A 17 -14.87 8.23 -10.96
C PRO A 17 -14.35 9.10 -12.11
N ASN A 18 -14.13 10.38 -11.85
CA ASN A 18 -13.64 11.37 -12.83
C ASN A 18 -14.56 11.67 -14.03
N SER A 19 -15.80 11.15 -14.08
CA SER A 19 -16.81 11.50 -15.11
C SER A 19 -17.27 12.98 -15.10
N GLY A 20 -16.72 13.81 -14.21
CA GLY A 20 -17.13 15.19 -13.99
C GLY A 20 -18.45 15.34 -13.21
N LYS A 21 -18.85 14.30 -12.47
CA LYS A 21 -20.06 14.27 -11.63
C LYS A 21 -20.11 15.40 -10.60
N THR A 22 -19.02 15.63 -9.86
CA THR A 22 -18.92 16.73 -8.89
C THR A 22 -18.97 18.11 -9.57
N SER A 23 -18.43 18.25 -10.78
CA SER A 23 -18.54 19.50 -11.54
C SER A 23 -19.99 19.78 -11.96
N LEU A 24 -20.72 18.74 -12.39
CA LEU A 24 -22.14 18.85 -12.74
C LEU A 24 -23.00 19.13 -11.50
N PHE A 25 -22.72 18.48 -10.37
CA PHE A 25 -23.38 18.74 -9.10
C PHE A 25 -23.24 20.22 -8.70
N ASN A 26 -22.01 20.72 -8.67
CA ASN A 26 -21.73 22.13 -8.33
C ASN A 26 -22.41 23.11 -9.30
N ALA A 27 -22.48 22.78 -10.59
CA ALA A 27 -23.14 23.61 -11.60
C ALA A 27 -24.66 23.69 -11.40
N LEU A 28 -25.28 22.64 -10.87
CA LEU A 28 -26.73 22.58 -10.60
C LEU A 28 -27.10 23.20 -9.25
N THR A 29 -26.33 22.93 -8.18
CA THR A 29 -26.70 23.33 -6.81
C THR A 29 -26.10 24.68 -6.39
N GLY A 30 -25.03 25.13 -7.04
CA GLY A 30 -24.29 26.32 -6.63
C GLY A 30 -23.84 26.24 -5.16
N SER A 31 -24.09 27.31 -4.40
CA SER A 31 -23.75 27.38 -2.96
C SER A 31 -24.71 26.61 -2.04
N ARG A 32 -25.83 26.09 -2.55
CA ARG A 32 -26.89 25.44 -1.74
C ARG A 32 -26.65 23.95 -1.56
N GLN A 33 -25.46 23.59 -1.10
CA GLN A 33 -25.04 22.21 -0.86
C GLN A 33 -24.72 21.97 0.63
N LYS A 34 -24.99 20.75 1.08
CA LYS A 34 -24.64 20.23 2.40
C LYS A 34 -23.70 19.04 2.21
N VAL A 35 -22.62 19.03 2.98
CA VAL A 35 -21.64 17.94 3.03
C VAL A 35 -21.71 17.31 4.42
N ALA A 36 -21.98 16.02 4.47
CA ALA A 36 -22.00 15.22 5.69
C ALA A 36 -21.28 13.88 5.43
N ASN A 37 -21.25 12.99 6.43
CA ASN A 37 -20.84 11.59 6.22
C ASN A 37 -22.06 10.69 6.38
N TYR A 38 -22.08 9.59 5.63
CA TYR A 38 -23.08 8.54 5.86
C TYR A 38 -22.91 7.90 7.25
N PRO A 39 -24.00 7.55 7.96
CA PRO A 39 -23.91 6.95 9.29
C PRO A 39 -23.06 5.67 9.28
N GLY A 40 -22.12 5.56 10.22
CA GLY A 40 -21.30 4.36 10.42
C GLY A 40 -20.15 4.15 9.41
N VAL A 41 -19.95 5.06 8.45
CA VAL A 41 -18.85 4.97 7.46
C VAL A 41 -18.23 6.34 7.18
N THR A 42 -17.00 6.37 6.70
CA THR A 42 -16.27 7.61 6.36
C THR A 42 -16.59 8.14 4.96
N VAL A 43 -17.70 7.72 4.37
CA VAL A 43 -18.06 8.10 3.00
C VAL A 43 -18.80 9.42 3.00
N GLU A 44 -18.30 10.37 2.20
CA GLU A 44 -18.84 11.71 2.07
C GLU A 44 -20.22 11.68 1.38
N ARG A 45 -21.20 12.32 2.01
CA ARG A 45 -22.57 12.51 1.52
C ARG A 45 -22.74 13.96 1.10
N LYS A 46 -22.97 14.19 -0.20
CA LYS A 46 -23.20 15.52 -0.78
C LYS A 46 -24.63 15.63 -1.28
N THR A 47 -25.37 16.58 -0.73
CA THR A 47 -26.77 16.85 -1.10
C THR A 47 -26.97 18.32 -1.37
N GLY A 48 -27.77 18.68 -2.37
CA GLY A 48 -28.09 20.07 -2.66
C GLY A 48 -29.49 20.24 -3.23
N LEU A 49 -30.01 21.47 -3.16
CA LEU A 49 -31.34 21.81 -3.65
C LEU A 49 -31.23 22.82 -4.79
N PHE A 50 -31.99 22.59 -5.85
CA PHE A 50 -32.14 23.56 -6.95
C PHE A 50 -33.58 23.58 -7.47
N THR A 51 -33.90 24.58 -8.29
CA THR A 51 -35.23 24.73 -8.89
C THR A 51 -35.10 24.67 -10.41
N THR A 52 -35.93 23.86 -11.05
CA THR A 52 -35.95 23.73 -12.52
C THR A 52 -36.62 24.96 -13.16
N PRO A 53 -36.45 25.18 -14.49
CA PRO A 53 -37.15 26.24 -15.22
C PRO A 53 -38.68 26.15 -15.11
N ALA A 54 -39.25 24.95 -14.94
CA ALA A 54 -40.68 24.77 -14.70
C ALA A 54 -41.12 25.06 -13.25
N GLY A 55 -40.22 25.50 -12.36
CA GLY A 55 -40.51 25.85 -10.97
C GLY A 55 -40.51 24.66 -10.00
N ARG A 56 -40.07 23.47 -10.42
CA ARG A 56 -40.02 22.27 -9.56
C ARG A 56 -38.82 22.33 -8.62
N VAL A 57 -39.05 22.05 -7.34
CA VAL A 57 -37.97 21.89 -6.34
C VAL A 57 -37.38 20.49 -6.45
N VAL A 58 -36.07 20.41 -6.64
CA VAL A 58 -35.33 19.17 -6.83
C VAL A 58 -34.29 19.01 -5.73
N SER A 59 -34.29 17.83 -5.10
CA SER A 59 -33.26 17.36 -4.18
C SER A 59 -32.26 16.50 -4.94
N LEU A 60 -31.00 16.91 -4.96
CA LEU A 60 -29.94 16.23 -5.69
C LEU A 60 -28.97 15.60 -4.70
N VAL A 61 -28.75 14.29 -4.82
CA VAL A 61 -27.69 13.58 -4.10
C VAL A 61 -26.56 13.19 -5.06
N ASP A 62 -25.33 13.55 -4.69
CA ASP A 62 -24.10 13.17 -5.39
C ASP A 62 -23.58 11.87 -4.78
N LEU A 63 -23.90 10.73 -5.41
CA LEU A 63 -23.46 9.42 -4.92
C LEU A 63 -21.96 9.18 -5.18
N PRO A 64 -21.27 8.38 -4.38
CA PRO A 64 -19.88 8.03 -4.66
C PRO A 64 -19.70 7.42 -6.07
N GLY A 65 -18.57 7.73 -6.70
CA GLY A 65 -18.25 7.19 -8.02
C GLY A 65 -18.13 5.66 -7.98
N THR A 66 -18.75 4.97 -8.93
CA THR A 66 -18.78 3.50 -8.98
C THR A 66 -18.50 2.99 -10.39
N TYR A 67 -17.87 1.83 -10.51
CA TYR A 67 -17.73 1.14 -11.80
C TYR A 67 -18.73 -0.02 -11.96
N SER A 68 -19.42 -0.42 -10.88
CA SER A 68 -20.40 -1.50 -10.87
C SER A 68 -21.26 -1.47 -9.60
N LEU A 69 -22.50 -1.96 -9.69
CA LEU A 69 -23.39 -2.10 -8.54
C LEU A 69 -23.05 -3.32 -7.65
N ARG A 70 -22.00 -4.10 -7.93
CA ARG A 70 -21.57 -5.20 -7.06
C ARG A 70 -21.10 -4.75 -5.66
N GLY A 71 -20.72 -3.48 -5.48
CA GLY A 71 -20.35 -2.91 -4.18
C GLY A 71 -19.02 -3.45 -3.64
N ARG A 72 -17.89 -3.08 -4.26
CA ARG A 72 -16.55 -3.57 -3.85
C ARG A 72 -15.90 -2.75 -2.75
N SER A 73 -16.31 -1.49 -2.65
CA SER A 73 -15.88 -0.53 -1.63
C SER A 73 -17.12 -0.01 -0.89
N PRO A 74 -16.97 0.53 0.35
CA PRO A 74 -18.07 1.19 1.04
C PRO A 74 -18.77 2.26 0.19
N ASP A 75 -18.00 2.98 -0.62
CA ASP A 75 -18.48 3.97 -1.58
C ASP A 75 -19.42 3.34 -2.61
N GLU A 76 -19.02 2.22 -3.24
CA GLU A 76 -19.86 1.51 -4.21
C GLU A 76 -21.06 0.82 -3.54
N GLU A 77 -20.91 0.30 -2.31
CA GLU A 77 -22.00 -0.28 -1.52
C GLU A 77 -23.09 0.75 -1.24
N ILE A 78 -22.70 1.98 -0.85
CA ILE A 78 -23.65 3.08 -0.66
C ILE A 78 -24.35 3.43 -1.97
N THR A 79 -23.61 3.60 -3.07
CA THR A 79 -24.22 3.92 -4.36
C THR A 79 -25.22 2.84 -4.78
N ARG A 80 -24.89 1.56 -4.62
CA ARG A 80 -25.81 0.44 -4.85
C ARG A 80 -27.04 0.53 -3.97
N ASP A 81 -26.86 0.69 -2.66
CA ASP A 81 -27.96 0.60 -1.70
C ASP A 81 -28.92 1.81 -1.82
N VAL A 82 -28.43 2.99 -2.19
CA VAL A 82 -29.29 4.14 -2.52
C VAL A 82 -30.04 3.91 -3.83
N VAL A 83 -29.37 3.49 -4.90
CA VAL A 83 -30.03 3.22 -6.19
C VAL A 83 -31.09 2.11 -6.07
N LEU A 84 -30.84 1.07 -5.29
CA LEU A 84 -31.78 -0.02 -5.08
C LEU A 84 -32.87 0.32 -4.04
N GLY A 85 -32.79 1.47 -3.35
CA GLY A 85 -33.74 1.83 -2.30
C GLY A 85 -33.63 0.98 -1.02
N ARG A 86 -32.47 0.35 -0.79
CA ARG A 86 -32.19 -0.49 0.39
C ARG A 86 -31.74 0.34 1.59
N LYS A 87 -31.44 1.62 1.38
CA LYS A 87 -30.89 2.52 2.37
C LYS A 87 -32.00 3.36 3.02
N SER A 88 -32.36 3.05 4.27
CA SER A 88 -33.51 3.65 4.97
C SER A 88 -33.35 5.16 5.26
N ASP A 89 -32.12 5.65 5.31
CA ASP A 89 -31.78 7.06 5.56
C ASP A 89 -31.76 7.94 4.30
N GLU A 90 -32.03 7.38 3.12
CA GLU A 90 -32.12 8.12 1.86
C GLU A 90 -33.48 7.88 1.17
N PRO A 91 -34.11 8.92 0.60
CA PRO A 91 -35.27 8.72 -0.24
C PRO A 91 -34.87 7.93 -1.49
N VAL A 92 -35.79 7.09 -1.96
CA VAL A 92 -35.62 6.39 -3.24
C VAL A 92 -35.55 7.43 -4.37
N PRO A 93 -34.54 7.37 -5.25
CA PRO A 93 -34.44 8.34 -6.35
C PRO A 93 -35.61 8.21 -7.34
N ASP A 94 -36.25 9.33 -7.66
CA ASP A 94 -37.28 9.42 -8.70
C ASP A 94 -36.67 9.35 -10.11
N LEU A 95 -35.41 9.80 -10.25
CA LEU A 95 -34.63 9.67 -11.48
C LEU A 95 -33.13 9.57 -11.16
N VAL A 96 -32.47 8.59 -11.78
CA VAL A 96 -31.02 8.41 -11.74
C VAL A 96 -30.40 9.11 -12.95
N LEU A 97 -29.52 10.07 -12.70
CA LEU A 97 -28.69 10.71 -13.73
C LEU A 97 -27.34 9.99 -13.81
N CYS A 98 -27.15 9.18 -14.85
CA CYS A 98 -25.89 8.50 -15.12
C CYS A 98 -24.95 9.44 -15.89
N VAL A 99 -23.92 9.98 -15.23
CA VAL A 99 -22.93 10.88 -15.84
C VAL A 99 -21.81 10.07 -16.49
N ALA A 100 -21.62 10.29 -17.80
CA ALA A 100 -20.58 9.67 -18.61
C ALA A 100 -19.57 10.70 -19.12
N ASP A 101 -18.29 10.38 -19.04
CA ASP A 101 -17.26 11.12 -19.74
C ASP A 101 -17.33 10.79 -21.23
N SER A 102 -17.67 11.78 -22.06
CA SER A 102 -17.77 11.62 -23.51
C SER A 102 -16.44 11.23 -24.17
N THR A 103 -15.30 11.40 -23.47
CA THR A 103 -13.99 10.98 -23.96
C THR A 103 -13.68 9.50 -23.66
N ASN A 104 -14.38 8.86 -22.72
CA ASN A 104 -14.18 7.47 -22.34
C ASN A 104 -15.52 6.77 -21.98
N LEU A 105 -16.33 6.50 -23.00
CA LEU A 105 -17.69 5.98 -22.82
C LEU A 105 -17.76 4.51 -22.40
N ARG A 106 -16.69 3.74 -22.64
CA ARG A 106 -16.68 2.27 -22.53
C ARG A 106 -17.01 1.79 -21.12
N LEU A 107 -16.45 2.44 -20.11
CA LEU A 107 -16.62 2.06 -18.71
C LEU A 107 -17.97 2.49 -18.16
N THR A 108 -18.40 3.70 -18.50
CA THR A 108 -19.70 4.21 -18.05
C THR A 108 -20.86 3.45 -18.70
N PHE A 109 -20.71 2.99 -19.95
CA PHE A 109 -21.78 2.24 -20.62
C PHE A 109 -22.06 0.90 -19.94
N ARG A 110 -21.03 0.19 -19.49
CA ARG A 110 -21.24 -1.03 -18.71
C ARG A 110 -22.03 -0.75 -17.43
N LEU A 111 -21.64 0.29 -16.68
CA LEU A 111 -22.36 0.71 -15.47
C LEU A 111 -23.80 1.13 -15.80
N MET A 112 -24.01 1.85 -16.89
CA MET A 112 -25.33 2.29 -17.34
C MET A 112 -26.24 1.12 -17.69
N LEU A 113 -25.74 0.10 -18.39
CA LEU A 113 -26.51 -1.11 -18.68
C LEU A 113 -26.86 -1.89 -17.38
N GLU A 114 -25.95 -1.89 -16.40
CA GLU A 114 -26.22 -2.45 -15.06
C GLU A 114 -27.29 -1.63 -14.32
N LEU A 115 -27.23 -0.29 -14.37
CA LEU A 115 -28.25 0.60 -13.82
C LEU A 115 -29.61 0.39 -14.51
N LYS A 116 -29.63 0.24 -15.83
CA LYS A 116 -30.85 -0.04 -16.60
C LYS A 116 -31.51 -1.35 -16.14
N SER A 117 -30.71 -2.37 -15.80
CA SER A 117 -31.22 -3.65 -15.28
C SER A 117 -31.89 -3.54 -13.90
N THR A 118 -31.71 -2.43 -13.18
CA THR A 118 -32.39 -2.20 -11.90
C THR A 118 -33.86 -1.79 -12.07
N GLY A 119 -34.30 -1.45 -13.29
CA GLY A 119 -35.65 -0.94 -13.55
C GLY A 119 -35.87 0.51 -13.09
N ARG A 120 -34.86 1.15 -12.47
CA ARG A 120 -34.97 2.55 -12.04
C ARG A 120 -35.09 3.50 -13.24
N PRO A 121 -35.93 4.54 -13.13
CA PRO A 121 -35.91 5.67 -14.06
C PRO A 121 -34.47 6.19 -14.25
N LEU A 122 -34.01 6.23 -15.50
CA LEU A 122 -32.60 6.47 -15.83
C LEU A 122 -32.48 7.46 -16.99
N MET A 123 -31.55 8.40 -16.88
CA MET A 123 -31.15 9.31 -17.96
C MET A 123 -29.63 9.34 -18.07
N LEU A 124 -29.11 9.28 -19.29
CA LEU A 124 -27.67 9.35 -19.56
C LEU A 124 -27.26 10.80 -19.83
N VAL A 125 -26.27 11.28 -19.08
CA VAL A 125 -25.69 12.62 -19.22
C VAL A 125 -24.28 12.51 -19.79
N LEU A 126 -24.11 12.84 -21.07
CA LEU A 126 -22.82 12.93 -21.76
C LEU A 126 -22.12 14.23 -21.36
N ASN A 127 -21.18 14.14 -20.43
CA ASN A 127 -20.39 15.26 -19.93
C ASN A 127 -19.07 15.40 -20.70
N MET A 128 -18.40 16.55 -20.58
CA MET A 128 -17.16 16.87 -21.31
C MET A 128 -17.29 16.73 -22.84
N TYR A 129 -18.50 16.96 -23.36
CA TYR A 129 -18.82 16.78 -24.78
C TYR A 129 -17.97 17.66 -25.70
N ASP A 130 -17.58 18.85 -25.22
CA ASP A 130 -16.69 19.77 -25.93
C ASP A 130 -15.24 19.26 -26.05
N ILE A 131 -14.75 18.52 -25.05
CA ILE A 131 -13.43 17.88 -25.07
C ILE A 131 -13.46 16.69 -26.04
N ALA A 132 -14.53 15.90 -26.01
CA ALA A 132 -14.73 14.78 -26.93
C ALA A 132 -14.71 15.24 -28.40
N MET A 133 -15.48 16.29 -28.73
CA MET A 133 -15.49 16.90 -30.06
C MET A 133 -14.10 17.40 -30.48
N ARG A 134 -13.37 18.09 -29.57
CA ARG A 134 -11.99 18.54 -29.82
C ARG A 134 -11.01 17.39 -30.05
N ARG A 135 -11.25 16.23 -29.43
CA ARG A 135 -10.47 15.02 -29.63
C ARG A 135 -10.83 14.27 -30.90
N GLY A 136 -11.86 14.70 -31.64
CA GLY A 136 -12.35 14.04 -32.85
C GLY A 136 -13.33 12.89 -32.59
N VAL A 137 -13.88 12.80 -31.37
CA VAL A 137 -14.93 11.84 -31.02
C VAL A 137 -16.28 12.46 -31.34
N THR A 138 -17.10 11.83 -32.18
CA THR A 138 -18.49 12.23 -32.41
C THR A 138 -19.44 11.16 -31.90
N VAL A 139 -20.53 11.60 -31.25
CA VAL A 139 -21.55 10.70 -30.69
C VAL A 139 -22.88 11.02 -31.35
N ASP A 140 -23.52 10.03 -31.94
CA ASP A 140 -24.89 10.12 -32.43
C ASP A 140 -25.85 9.97 -31.24
N VAL A 141 -26.29 11.10 -30.69
CA VAL A 141 -27.10 11.16 -29.46
C VAL A 141 -28.49 10.55 -29.68
N GLU A 142 -29.11 10.78 -30.84
CA GLU A 142 -30.45 10.28 -31.16
C GLU A 142 -30.44 8.76 -31.33
N LYS A 143 -29.49 8.24 -32.13
CA LYS A 143 -29.31 6.80 -32.29
C LYS A 143 -28.95 6.11 -30.98
N LEU A 144 -28.12 6.76 -30.16
CA LEU A 144 -27.76 6.26 -28.84
C LEU A 144 -28.99 6.20 -27.91
N SER A 145 -29.82 7.23 -27.90
CA SER A 145 -31.06 7.24 -27.11
C SER A 145 -32.01 6.13 -27.56
N ALA A 146 -32.16 5.90 -28.86
CA ALA A 146 -32.98 4.82 -29.40
C ALA A 146 -32.47 3.43 -29.04
N GLN A 147 -31.16 3.17 -29.17
CA GLN A 147 -30.54 1.87 -28.80
C GLN A 147 -30.64 1.60 -27.30
N LEU A 148 -30.46 2.63 -26.47
CA LEU A 148 -30.52 2.49 -25.03
C LEU A 148 -31.95 2.47 -24.49
N GLY A 149 -32.93 3.00 -25.23
CA GLY A 149 -34.31 3.14 -24.75
C GLY A 149 -34.42 4.06 -23.53
N ILE A 150 -33.46 4.95 -23.33
CA ILE A 150 -33.45 5.97 -22.26
C ILE A 150 -33.10 7.34 -22.86
N PRO A 151 -33.53 8.45 -22.24
CA PRO A 151 -33.14 9.77 -22.69
C PRO A 151 -31.63 10.00 -22.54
N VAL A 152 -31.02 10.58 -23.57
CA VAL A 152 -29.60 10.96 -23.58
C VAL A 152 -29.49 12.47 -23.75
N VAL A 153 -28.74 13.12 -22.87
CA VAL A 153 -28.52 14.57 -22.91
C VAL A 153 -27.04 14.88 -22.90
N THR A 154 -26.63 15.93 -23.59
CA THR A 154 -25.27 16.46 -23.52
C THR A 154 -25.20 17.56 -22.48
N SER A 155 -24.07 17.64 -21.77
CA SER A 155 -23.82 18.70 -20.80
C SER A 155 -22.39 19.24 -20.89
N ILE A 156 -22.24 20.52 -20.62
CA ILE A 156 -20.94 21.20 -20.51
C ILE A 156 -20.93 21.92 -19.16
N ALA A 157 -20.55 21.20 -18.09
CA ALA A 157 -20.64 21.70 -16.71
C ALA A 157 -19.85 23.00 -16.43
N VAL A 158 -18.87 23.35 -17.27
CA VAL A 158 -17.97 24.51 -17.08
C VAL A 158 -18.45 25.78 -17.82
N ARG A 159 -19.46 25.68 -18.71
CA ARG A 159 -19.90 26.81 -19.55
C ARG A 159 -21.28 27.32 -19.12
N LYS A 160 -21.46 28.65 -19.06
CA LYS A 160 -22.78 29.28 -18.81
C LYS A 160 -23.81 28.74 -19.82
N GLY A 161 -24.93 28.20 -19.32
CA GLY A 161 -26.01 27.62 -20.12
C GLY A 161 -25.85 26.13 -20.48
N GLY A 162 -24.74 25.48 -20.11
CA GLY A 162 -24.43 24.09 -20.46
C GLY A 162 -25.27 23.00 -19.77
N THR A 163 -26.22 23.38 -18.90
CA THR A 163 -27.13 22.48 -18.18
C THR A 163 -28.61 22.71 -18.54
N ALA A 164 -28.93 23.66 -19.44
CA ALA A 164 -30.31 24.02 -19.75
C ALA A 164 -31.11 22.85 -20.36
N GLU A 165 -30.51 22.11 -21.29
CA GLU A 165 -31.14 20.94 -21.91
C GLU A 165 -31.39 19.82 -20.89
N LEU A 166 -30.44 19.56 -19.99
CA LEU A 166 -30.60 18.60 -18.89
C LEU A 166 -31.81 18.96 -18.01
N LEU A 167 -31.92 20.24 -17.62
CA LEU A 167 -33.02 20.71 -16.77
C LEU A 167 -34.38 20.59 -17.48
N LYS A 168 -34.45 20.96 -18.77
CA LYS A 168 -35.66 20.83 -19.59
C LYS A 168 -36.10 19.37 -19.70
N ARG A 169 -35.17 18.46 -20.01
CA ARG A 169 -35.46 17.02 -20.11
C ARG A 169 -35.82 16.40 -18.77
N THR A 170 -35.29 16.93 -17.67
CA THR A 170 -35.69 16.51 -16.32
C THR A 170 -37.15 16.89 -16.05
N ASP A 171 -37.58 18.09 -16.44
CA ASP A 171 -38.98 18.51 -16.32
C ASP A 171 -39.92 17.67 -17.21
N GLU A 172 -39.53 17.39 -18.46
CA GLU A 172 -40.28 16.50 -19.37
C GLU A 172 -40.43 15.09 -18.79
N PHE A 173 -39.32 14.53 -18.26
CA PHE A 173 -39.32 13.22 -17.64
C PHE A 173 -40.21 13.19 -16.39
N ALA A 174 -40.06 14.17 -15.50
CA ALA A 174 -40.83 14.26 -14.26
C ALA A 174 -42.33 14.52 -14.48
N ALA A 175 -42.74 14.94 -15.69
CA ALA A 175 -44.14 15.04 -16.09
C ALA A 175 -44.72 13.72 -16.64
N GLN A 176 -43.87 12.83 -17.14
CA GLN A 176 -44.25 11.56 -17.77
C GLN A 176 -43.91 10.32 -16.92
N ALA A 177 -43.17 10.50 -15.83
CA ALA A 177 -42.58 9.41 -15.06
C ALA A 177 -43.65 8.48 -14.47
N PRO A 178 -43.57 7.17 -14.73
CA PRO A 178 -44.26 6.18 -13.93
C PRO A 178 -43.77 6.25 -12.47
N ALA A 179 -44.64 5.91 -11.51
CA ALA A 179 -44.21 5.79 -10.12
C ALA A 179 -43.04 4.79 -10.01
N PRO A 180 -41.98 5.09 -9.24
CA PRO A 180 -40.83 4.22 -9.14
C PRO A 180 -41.26 2.85 -8.62
N GLU A 181 -40.91 1.78 -9.34
CA GLU A 181 -41.11 0.41 -8.84
C GLU A 181 -40.33 0.25 -7.52
N THR A 182 -41.04 -0.15 -6.48
CA THR A 182 -40.47 -0.32 -5.13
C THR A 182 -39.67 -1.61 -5.02
N ASP A 183 -40.02 -2.63 -5.81
CA ASP A 183 -39.36 -3.94 -5.79
C ASP A 183 -38.33 -4.06 -6.92
N THR A 184 -37.05 -3.89 -6.57
CA THR A 184 -35.95 -4.13 -7.51
C THR A 184 -35.43 -5.56 -7.33
N HIS A 185 -35.75 -6.45 -8.28
CA HIS A 185 -35.24 -7.84 -8.32
C HIS A 185 -33.75 -7.94 -8.71
N TRP A 186 -32.97 -6.87 -8.50
CA TRP A 186 -31.58 -6.83 -8.86
C TRP A 186 -30.75 -7.79 -8.00
N ARG A 187 -29.99 -8.66 -8.68
CA ARG A 187 -28.99 -9.55 -8.08
C ARG A 187 -27.58 -9.19 -8.56
N PRO A 188 -26.54 -9.46 -7.75
CA PRO A 188 -25.16 -9.33 -8.20
C PRO A 188 -24.91 -10.18 -9.46
N LEU A 189 -24.40 -9.54 -10.51
CA LEU A 189 -24.09 -10.18 -11.79
C LEU A 189 -22.83 -11.07 -11.68
N SER A 190 -22.90 -12.26 -12.28
CA SER A 190 -21.76 -13.17 -12.44
C SER A 190 -20.68 -12.59 -13.36
N THR A 191 -19.48 -13.17 -13.32
CA THR A 191 -18.36 -12.74 -14.18
C THR A 191 -18.66 -12.92 -15.68
N SER A 192 -19.41 -13.96 -16.05
CA SER A 192 -19.89 -14.18 -17.43
C SER A 192 -20.91 -13.13 -17.87
N GLU A 193 -21.85 -12.77 -17.00
CA GLU A 193 -22.86 -11.73 -17.28
C GLU A 193 -22.20 -10.35 -17.45
N LEU A 194 -21.22 -10.02 -16.60
CA LEU A 194 -20.44 -8.79 -16.75
C LEU A 194 -19.68 -8.71 -18.08
N ARG A 195 -19.09 -9.84 -18.53
CA ARG A 195 -18.43 -9.90 -19.84
C ARG A 195 -19.45 -9.76 -20.98
N ALA A 196 -20.67 -10.28 -20.83
CA ALA A 196 -21.73 -10.11 -21.81
C ALA A 196 -22.18 -8.64 -21.90
N LEU A 197 -22.40 -7.98 -20.76
CA LEU A 197 -22.70 -6.54 -20.71
C LEU A 197 -21.59 -5.69 -21.32
N GLN A 198 -20.32 -6.06 -21.11
CA GLN A 198 -19.20 -5.37 -21.73
C GLN A 198 -19.24 -5.49 -23.26
N ARG A 199 -19.54 -6.69 -23.79
CA ARG A 199 -19.68 -6.89 -25.24
C ARG A 199 -20.84 -6.09 -25.82
N GLU A 200 -21.95 -5.99 -25.08
CA GLU A 200 -23.10 -5.19 -25.49
C GLU A 200 -22.79 -3.68 -25.46
N ALA A 201 -22.10 -3.21 -24.43
CA ALA A 201 -21.58 -1.84 -24.39
C ALA A 201 -20.66 -1.54 -25.59
N ASP A 202 -19.77 -2.47 -25.94
CA ASP A 202 -18.88 -2.34 -27.09
C ASP A 202 -19.65 -2.30 -28.42
N ARG A 203 -20.70 -3.10 -28.57
CA ARG A 203 -21.59 -3.09 -29.74
C ARG A 203 -22.27 -1.74 -29.91
N ILE A 204 -22.91 -1.22 -28.85
CA ILE A 204 -23.62 0.07 -28.88
C ILE A 204 -22.64 1.22 -29.17
N ILE A 205 -21.45 1.20 -28.56
CA ILE A 205 -20.41 2.20 -28.83
C ILE A 205 -19.96 2.13 -30.28
N GLY A 206 -19.72 0.93 -30.83
CA GLY A 206 -19.32 0.75 -32.23
C GLY A 206 -20.36 1.25 -33.24
N GLU A 207 -21.64 1.23 -32.88
CA GLU A 207 -22.73 1.71 -33.75
C GLU A 207 -23.02 3.22 -33.61
N CYS A 208 -22.77 3.81 -32.43
CA CYS A 208 -23.22 5.17 -32.09
C CYS A 208 -22.07 6.18 -31.89
N VAL A 209 -20.83 5.73 -31.75
CA VAL A 209 -19.67 6.59 -31.46
C VAL A 209 -18.64 6.42 -32.57
N SER A 210 -18.33 7.52 -33.26
CA SER A 210 -17.17 7.56 -34.13
C SER A 210 -15.95 7.97 -33.31
N LEU A 211 -14.97 7.06 -33.24
CA LEU A 211 -13.68 7.33 -32.62
C LEU A 211 -12.72 7.81 -33.72
N PRO A 212 -11.86 8.80 -33.44
CA PRO A 212 -10.84 9.21 -34.40
C PRO A 212 -9.93 8.02 -34.72
N ALA A 213 -9.51 7.91 -35.99
CA ALA A 213 -8.49 6.95 -36.39
C ALA A 213 -7.25 7.17 -35.49
N ARG A 214 -6.93 6.16 -34.66
CA ARG A 214 -5.86 6.11 -33.65
C ARG A 214 -4.93 7.35 -33.68
N PRO A 215 -5.08 8.32 -32.75
CA PRO A 215 -4.05 9.33 -32.64
C PRO A 215 -2.75 8.62 -32.25
N HIS A 216 -1.74 8.71 -33.12
CA HIS A 216 -0.39 8.22 -32.87
C HIS A 216 0.23 9.04 -31.73
N THR A 217 -0.16 8.75 -30.48
CA THR A 217 0.41 9.42 -29.31
C THR A 217 1.69 8.69 -28.88
N LEU A 218 2.68 9.44 -28.40
CA LEU A 218 3.90 8.87 -27.80
C LEU A 218 3.56 7.85 -26.70
N THR A 219 2.48 8.09 -25.95
CA THR A 219 1.91 7.14 -24.97
C THR A 219 1.64 5.76 -25.57
N ALA A 220 0.98 5.68 -26.73
CA ALA A 220 0.64 4.40 -27.36
C ALA A 220 1.88 3.63 -27.83
N GLN A 221 2.94 4.32 -28.24
CA GLN A 221 4.20 3.69 -28.64
C GLN A 221 4.96 3.13 -27.43
N VAL A 222 5.02 3.90 -26.34
CA VAL A 222 5.65 3.46 -25.09
C VAL A 222 4.87 2.30 -24.49
N ASP A 223 3.55 2.39 -24.42
CA ASP A 223 2.69 1.32 -23.89
C ASP A 223 2.84 0.02 -24.68
N ARG A 224 3.10 0.07 -26.00
CA ARG A 224 3.36 -1.14 -26.80
C ARG A 224 4.55 -1.96 -26.29
N VAL A 225 5.59 -1.28 -25.79
CA VAL A 225 6.80 -1.93 -25.25
C VAL A 225 6.59 -2.26 -23.76
N VAL A 226 6.10 -1.29 -22.99
CA VAL A 226 5.94 -1.41 -21.52
C VAL A 226 4.86 -2.42 -21.11
N LEU A 227 3.80 -2.59 -21.91
CA LEU A 227 2.74 -3.55 -21.64
C LEU A 227 2.97 -4.92 -22.29
N HIS A 228 4.07 -5.11 -23.02
CA HIS A 228 4.38 -6.39 -23.61
C HIS A 228 4.64 -7.45 -22.51
N PRO A 229 4.09 -8.67 -22.58
CA PRO A 229 4.16 -9.66 -21.50
C PRO A 229 5.60 -10.02 -21.09
N VAL A 230 6.54 -10.04 -22.05
CA VAL A 230 7.96 -10.30 -21.80
C VAL A 230 8.76 -9.00 -21.63
N ALA A 231 8.82 -8.14 -22.66
CA ALA A 231 9.59 -6.89 -22.59
C ALA A 231 9.13 -5.94 -21.47
N GLY A 232 7.83 -5.85 -21.18
CA GLY A 232 7.31 -5.10 -20.03
C GLY A 232 7.80 -5.65 -18.69
N LEU A 233 7.90 -6.98 -18.55
CA LEU A 233 8.40 -7.61 -17.33
C LEU A 233 9.89 -7.41 -17.18
N LEU A 234 10.65 -7.48 -18.28
CA LEU A 234 12.06 -7.15 -18.30
C LEU A 234 12.30 -5.68 -17.95
N ILE A 235 11.52 -4.75 -18.49
CA ILE A 235 11.59 -3.32 -18.14
C ILE A 235 11.26 -3.10 -16.67
N LEU A 236 10.21 -3.76 -16.16
CA LEU A 236 9.87 -3.71 -14.74
C LEU A 236 11.04 -4.20 -13.89
N VAL A 237 11.57 -5.39 -14.15
CA VAL A 237 12.73 -5.95 -13.44
C VAL A 237 13.94 -5.01 -13.53
N LEU A 238 14.20 -4.42 -14.70
CA LEU A 238 15.29 -3.46 -14.89
C LEU A 238 15.09 -2.18 -14.07
N ILE A 239 13.89 -1.60 -14.06
CA ILE A 239 13.56 -0.44 -13.23
C ILE A 239 13.73 -0.76 -11.75
N LEU A 240 13.26 -1.92 -11.31
CA LEU A 240 13.45 -2.37 -9.93
C LEU A 240 14.93 -2.58 -9.61
N PHE A 241 15.69 -3.18 -10.52
CA PHE A 241 17.13 -3.37 -10.38
C PHE A 241 17.86 -2.04 -10.23
N VAL A 242 17.58 -1.05 -11.10
CA VAL A 242 18.17 0.30 -11.01
C VAL A 242 17.78 0.98 -9.71
N MET A 243 16.52 0.89 -9.30
CA MET A 243 16.05 1.43 -8.03
C MET A 243 16.81 0.81 -6.86
N PHE A 244 16.95 -0.52 -6.80
CA PHE A 244 17.72 -1.18 -5.76
C PHE A 244 19.19 -0.76 -5.82
N GLN A 245 19.83 -0.78 -7.00
CA GLN A 245 21.21 -0.32 -7.16
C GLN A 245 21.41 1.09 -6.63
N ALA A 246 20.50 2.02 -6.92
CA ALA A 246 20.57 3.38 -6.37
C ALA A 246 20.47 3.38 -4.84
N VAL A 247 19.56 2.59 -4.27
CA VAL A 247 19.39 2.50 -2.81
C VAL A 247 20.62 1.93 -2.12
N PHE A 248 21.33 0.97 -2.73
CA PHE A 248 22.50 0.36 -2.14
C PHE A 248 23.78 1.16 -2.44
N SER A 249 24.08 1.39 -3.72
CA SER A 249 25.35 2.00 -4.14
C SER A 249 25.37 3.51 -3.97
N TRP A 250 24.26 4.22 -4.20
CA TRP A 250 24.25 5.69 -4.12
C TRP A 250 23.97 6.19 -2.70
N ALA A 251 23.26 5.39 -1.88
CA ALA A 251 23.09 5.75 -0.47
C ALA A 251 24.37 5.54 0.34
N GLN A 252 25.13 4.47 0.08
CA GLN A 252 26.27 4.06 0.90
C GLN A 252 27.28 5.19 1.19
N PRO A 253 27.75 5.98 0.20
CA PRO A 253 28.71 7.06 0.48
C PRO A 253 28.15 8.13 1.44
N ILE A 254 26.84 8.41 1.35
CA ILE A 254 26.17 9.36 2.24
C ILE A 254 25.99 8.74 3.63
N MET A 255 25.69 7.43 3.70
CA MET A 255 25.59 6.70 4.96
C MET A 255 26.92 6.68 5.71
N GLU A 256 28.02 6.39 5.02
CA GLU A 256 29.37 6.39 5.57
C GLU A 256 29.81 7.78 6.03
N LEU A 257 29.45 8.83 5.29
CA LEU A 257 29.70 10.20 5.70
C LEU A 257 28.96 10.55 7.01
N ILE A 258 27.71 10.11 7.14
CA ILE A 258 26.92 10.30 8.36
C ILE A 258 27.51 9.47 9.51
N SER A 259 27.79 8.19 9.30
CA SER A 259 28.34 7.32 10.35
C SER A 259 29.70 7.80 10.85
N GLY A 260 30.61 8.14 9.93
CA GLY A 260 31.93 8.70 10.27
C GLY A 260 31.82 10.03 11.02
N GLY A 261 30.83 10.87 10.68
CA GLY A 261 30.53 12.09 11.43
C GLY A 261 30.10 11.83 12.88
N PHE A 262 29.25 10.82 13.11
CA PHE A 262 28.82 10.44 14.45
C PHE A 262 29.91 9.69 15.25
N GLU A 263 30.74 8.90 14.58
CA GLU A 263 31.92 8.26 15.18
C GLU A 263 32.94 9.31 15.65
N ALA A 264 33.23 10.31 14.81
CA ALA A 264 34.09 11.43 15.17
C ALA A 264 33.53 12.22 16.36
N LEU A 265 32.22 12.45 16.39
CA LEU A 265 31.54 13.09 17.53
C LEU A 265 31.64 12.24 18.81
N GLY A 266 31.50 10.92 18.69
CA GLY A 266 31.66 9.98 19.80
C GLY A 266 33.10 9.95 20.34
N ALA A 267 34.10 9.97 19.44
CA ALA A 267 35.50 10.06 19.81
C ALA A 267 35.83 11.40 20.48
N PHE A 268 35.24 12.50 19.99
CA PHE A 268 35.38 13.81 20.62
C PHE A 268 34.86 13.84 22.05
N VAL A 269 33.69 13.24 22.32
CA VAL A 269 33.17 13.10 23.69
C VAL A 269 34.10 12.25 24.55
N GLN A 270 34.66 11.18 24.00
CA GLN A 270 35.59 10.32 24.74
C GLN A 270 36.87 11.06 25.15
N ALA A 271 37.46 11.83 24.23
CA ALA A 271 38.72 12.53 24.48
C ALA A 271 38.59 13.70 25.47
N ASN A 272 37.41 14.32 25.57
CA ASN A 272 37.19 15.52 26.38
C ASN A 272 36.44 15.26 27.69
N MET A 273 36.01 14.03 27.96
CA MET A 273 35.18 13.70 29.12
C MET A 273 35.80 12.55 29.93
N PRO A 274 35.88 12.68 31.27
CA PRO A 274 36.41 11.62 32.13
C PRO A 274 35.56 10.35 32.04
N GLU A 275 36.21 9.20 32.23
CA GLU A 275 35.54 7.90 32.21
C GLU A 275 34.44 7.83 33.26
N GLY A 276 33.22 7.52 32.81
CA GLY A 276 32.07 7.52 33.70
C GLY A 276 30.73 7.25 33.02
N LEU A 277 29.67 7.25 33.84
CA LEU A 277 28.30 7.02 33.39
C LEU A 277 27.84 8.03 32.33
N LEU A 278 28.20 9.30 32.52
CA LEU A 278 27.79 10.37 31.62
C LEU A 278 28.47 10.26 30.25
N GLN A 279 29.75 9.89 30.22
CA GLN A 279 30.48 9.63 28.98
C GLN A 279 29.86 8.43 28.23
N SER A 280 29.62 7.30 28.91
CA SER A 280 28.96 6.12 28.30
C SER A 280 27.55 6.45 27.80
N PHE A 281 26.76 7.21 28.56
CA PHE A 281 25.43 7.62 28.15
C PHE A 281 25.44 8.47 26.88
N LEU A 282 26.30 9.50 26.83
CA LEU A 282 26.40 10.39 25.69
C LEU A 282 26.93 9.66 24.45
N GLN A 283 27.96 8.83 24.60
CA GLN A 283 28.57 8.09 23.49
C GLN A 283 27.68 6.94 23.01
N ASN A 284 27.40 5.97 23.89
CA ASN A 284 26.75 4.71 23.53
C ASN A 284 25.22 4.80 23.53
N GLY A 285 24.64 5.67 24.37
CA GLY A 285 23.19 5.88 24.42
C GLY A 285 22.70 6.90 23.38
N VAL A 286 23.25 8.12 23.42
CA VAL A 286 22.73 9.25 22.65
C VAL A 286 23.32 9.34 21.25
N ILE A 287 24.65 9.48 21.13
CA ILE A 287 25.34 9.69 19.85
C ILE A 287 25.17 8.47 18.94
N SER A 288 25.47 7.27 19.45
CA SER A 288 25.24 6.02 18.72
C SER A 288 23.76 5.84 18.36
N GLY A 289 22.85 6.14 19.29
CA GLY A 289 21.41 6.04 19.06
C GLY A 289 20.90 6.98 17.94
N VAL A 290 21.27 8.26 17.98
CA VAL A 290 20.90 9.25 16.94
C VAL A 290 21.58 8.95 15.61
N GLY A 291 22.85 8.56 15.64
CA GLY A 291 23.60 8.14 14.46
C GLY A 291 22.94 6.97 13.76
N SER A 292 22.52 5.96 14.51
CA SER A 292 21.81 4.79 13.96
C SER A 292 20.54 5.17 13.20
N VAL A 293 19.79 6.19 13.65
CA VAL A 293 18.57 6.67 12.97
C VAL A 293 18.91 7.42 11.68
N LEU A 294 19.88 8.32 11.74
CA LEU A 294 20.19 9.24 10.64
C LEU A 294 20.92 8.55 9.49
N VAL A 295 21.70 7.51 9.77
CA VAL A 295 22.39 6.71 8.77
C VAL A 295 21.42 6.08 7.75
N PHE A 296 20.16 5.80 8.10
CA PHE A 296 19.20 5.21 7.15
C PHE A 296 18.41 6.23 6.31
N LEU A 297 18.47 7.51 6.67
CA LEU A 297 17.70 8.55 5.97
C LEU A 297 17.99 8.61 4.45
N PRO A 298 19.25 8.49 3.96
CA PRO A 298 19.55 8.56 2.53
C PRO A 298 18.85 7.46 1.72
N GLN A 299 18.86 6.21 2.22
CA GLN A 299 18.18 5.08 1.55
C GLN A 299 16.68 5.35 1.40
N ILE A 300 16.05 5.85 2.45
CA ILE A 300 14.61 6.16 2.48
C ILE A 300 14.28 7.27 1.47
N ILE A 301 15.11 8.31 1.38
CA ILE A 301 14.94 9.40 0.42
C ILE A 301 14.99 8.88 -1.02
N ILE A 302 15.97 8.04 -1.36
CA ILE A 302 16.13 7.48 -2.70
C ILE A 302 14.94 6.59 -3.05
N ILE A 303 14.50 5.72 -2.14
CA ILE A 303 13.30 4.89 -2.34
C ILE A 303 12.09 5.76 -2.67
N PHE A 304 11.81 6.78 -1.85
CA PHE A 304 10.64 7.63 -2.06
C PHE A 304 10.75 8.47 -3.33
N LEU A 305 11.95 8.88 -3.72
CA LEU A 305 12.19 9.51 -5.02
C LEU A 305 11.72 8.59 -6.17
N PHE A 306 12.16 7.33 -6.20
CA PHE A 306 11.73 6.39 -7.25
C PHE A 306 10.23 6.10 -7.23
N ILE A 307 9.64 5.88 -6.05
CA ILE A 307 8.19 5.64 -5.94
C ILE A 307 7.40 6.84 -6.47
N LEU A 308 7.75 8.06 -6.05
CA LEU A 308 7.07 9.28 -6.50
C LEU A 308 7.25 9.51 -8.00
N LEU A 309 8.44 9.25 -8.54
CA LEU A 309 8.68 9.35 -9.98
C LEU A 309 7.84 8.36 -10.77
N LEU A 310 7.79 7.08 -10.37
CA LEU A 310 7.00 6.05 -11.06
C LEU A 310 5.49 6.31 -10.98
N GLU A 311 5.03 6.88 -9.85
CA GLU A 311 3.64 7.27 -9.63
C GLU A 311 3.26 8.48 -10.50
N ASP A 312 4.02 9.58 -10.45
CA ASP A 312 3.75 10.80 -11.21
C ASP A 312 3.90 10.60 -12.73
N LEU A 313 4.82 9.72 -13.16
CA LEU A 313 4.95 9.32 -14.57
C LEU A 313 3.74 8.51 -15.06
N GLY A 314 2.98 7.89 -14.16
CA GLY A 314 1.89 6.98 -14.50
C GLY A 314 2.35 5.56 -14.87
N TYR A 315 3.62 5.21 -14.64
CA TYR A 315 4.16 3.87 -14.90
C TYR A 315 3.54 2.81 -13.97
N MET A 316 3.22 3.18 -12.73
CA MET A 316 2.65 2.27 -11.71
C MET A 316 1.37 1.57 -12.18
N ALA A 317 0.52 2.25 -12.96
CA ALA A 317 -0.69 1.67 -13.52
C ALA A 317 -0.39 0.54 -14.53
N ARG A 318 0.65 0.71 -15.37
CA ARG A 318 1.09 -0.30 -16.34
C ARG A 318 1.76 -1.49 -15.64
N ALA A 319 2.60 -1.22 -14.65
CA ALA A 319 3.23 -2.25 -13.84
C ALA A 319 2.18 -3.12 -13.14
N ALA A 320 1.14 -2.51 -12.55
CA ALA A 320 0.03 -3.24 -11.95
C ALA A 320 -0.73 -4.10 -12.98
N PHE A 321 -0.95 -3.60 -14.20
CA PHE A 321 -1.58 -4.37 -15.27
C PHE A 321 -0.75 -5.60 -15.68
N LEU A 322 0.57 -5.43 -15.83
CA LEU A 322 1.46 -6.53 -16.17
C LEU A 322 1.50 -7.60 -15.06
N MET A 323 1.48 -7.15 -13.80
CA MET A 323 1.52 -8.04 -12.64
C MET A 323 0.19 -8.71 -12.34
N ASP A 324 -0.93 -8.21 -12.87
CA ASP A 324 -2.28 -8.77 -12.63
C ASP A 324 -2.36 -10.27 -12.92
N ARG A 325 -1.70 -10.75 -13.98
CA ARG A 325 -1.67 -12.17 -14.30
C ARG A 325 -0.94 -13.01 -13.25
N ILE A 326 0.21 -12.53 -12.77
CA ILE A 326 1.03 -13.21 -11.77
C ILE A 326 0.31 -13.19 -10.41
N MET A 327 -0.24 -12.03 -10.05
CA MET A 327 -0.94 -11.82 -8.78
C MET A 327 -2.28 -12.53 -8.72
N GLY A 328 -3.03 -12.56 -9.83
CA GLY A 328 -4.30 -13.27 -9.94
C GLY A 328 -4.15 -14.77 -9.68
N GLY A 329 -3.01 -15.36 -10.08
CA GLY A 329 -2.65 -16.74 -9.73
C GLY A 329 -2.53 -16.97 -8.21
N ALA A 330 -1.99 -16.00 -7.49
CA ALA A 330 -1.88 -16.03 -6.02
C ALA A 330 -3.14 -15.52 -5.29
N GLY A 331 -4.19 -15.17 -6.03
CA GLY A 331 -5.45 -14.68 -5.47
C GLY A 331 -5.48 -13.19 -5.12
N LEU A 332 -4.53 -12.41 -5.61
CA LEU A 332 -4.44 -10.97 -5.38
C LEU A 332 -4.81 -10.20 -6.64
N HIS A 333 -5.31 -9.00 -6.43
CA HIS A 333 -5.54 -8.02 -7.49
C HIS A 333 -4.21 -7.43 -7.99
N GLY A 334 -4.03 -7.16 -9.29
CA GLY A 334 -2.78 -6.57 -9.81
C GLY A 334 -2.36 -5.25 -9.15
N ARG A 335 -3.32 -4.48 -8.62
CA ARG A 335 -3.03 -3.26 -7.81
C ARG A 335 -2.30 -3.54 -6.50
N ALA A 336 -2.32 -4.77 -5.99
CA ALA A 336 -1.57 -5.17 -4.81
C ALA A 336 -0.05 -5.17 -5.04
N PHE A 337 0.41 -5.22 -6.28
CA PHE A 337 1.83 -5.13 -6.62
C PHE A 337 2.42 -3.80 -6.12
N ILE A 338 1.66 -2.71 -6.25
CA ILE A 338 2.10 -1.36 -5.88
C ILE A 338 2.49 -1.30 -4.38
N PRO A 339 1.61 -1.69 -3.43
CA PRO A 339 1.96 -1.85 -2.02
C PRO A 339 3.12 -2.79 -1.72
N LEU A 340 3.16 -3.96 -2.37
CA LEU A 340 4.17 -4.98 -2.10
C LEU A 340 5.55 -4.54 -2.56
N LEU A 341 5.62 -3.88 -3.72
CA LEU A 341 6.85 -3.29 -4.20
C LEU A 341 7.41 -2.26 -3.22
N SER A 342 6.54 -1.36 -2.73
CA SER A 342 6.91 -0.38 -1.70
C SER A 342 7.32 -1.04 -0.38
N SER A 343 6.84 -2.25 -0.09
CA SER A 343 7.16 -2.99 1.14
C SER A 343 8.56 -3.59 1.17
N PHE A 344 9.18 -3.88 0.01
CA PHE A 344 10.62 -4.24 -0.06
C PHE A 344 11.54 -3.12 0.37
N ALA A 345 11.09 -1.89 0.21
CA ALA A 345 11.74 -0.75 0.81
C ALA A 345 11.38 -0.67 2.30
N CYS A 346 10.09 -0.45 2.59
CA CYS A 346 9.59 -0.37 3.95
C CYS A 346 8.11 -0.77 3.99
N ALA A 347 7.76 -1.65 4.94
CA ALA A 347 6.38 -2.12 5.10
C ALA A 347 5.40 -0.99 5.43
N ILE A 348 5.83 0.09 6.10
CA ILE A 348 4.96 1.22 6.47
C ILE A 348 4.31 1.90 5.25
N PRO A 349 5.08 2.50 4.32
CA PRO A 349 4.49 3.13 3.13
C PRO A 349 3.79 2.10 2.24
N GLY A 350 4.28 0.86 2.17
CA GLY A 350 3.61 -0.20 1.43
C GLY A 350 2.21 -0.50 1.96
N ILE A 351 2.07 -0.66 3.28
CA ILE A 351 0.77 -0.88 3.93
C ILE A 351 -0.16 0.33 3.75
N MET A 352 0.35 1.56 3.83
CA MET A 352 -0.46 2.76 3.54
C MET A 352 -0.91 2.83 2.07
N ALA A 353 -0.08 2.37 1.13
CA ALA A 353 -0.41 2.34 -0.29
C ALA A 353 -1.50 1.31 -0.63
N THR A 354 -1.84 0.39 0.29
CA THR A 354 -2.94 -0.56 0.08
C THR A 354 -4.31 0.09 -0.07
N ARG A 355 -4.45 1.38 0.26
CA ARG A 355 -5.65 2.20 -0.02
C ARG A 355 -6.01 2.27 -1.51
N VAL A 356 -5.05 2.01 -2.38
CA VAL A 356 -5.27 1.93 -3.83
C VAL A 356 -6.05 0.64 -4.21
N ILE A 357 -6.17 -0.33 -3.30
CA ILE A 357 -6.93 -1.56 -3.50
C ILE A 357 -8.36 -1.34 -3.01
N ASP A 358 -9.32 -1.33 -3.94
CA ASP A 358 -10.72 -1.00 -3.62
C ASP A 358 -11.39 -2.08 -2.77
N ASN A 359 -11.08 -3.36 -3.06
CA ASN A 359 -11.69 -4.49 -2.35
C ASN A 359 -11.09 -4.66 -0.95
N ARG A 360 -11.94 -4.70 0.08
CA ARG A 360 -11.52 -4.84 1.49
C ARG A 360 -10.75 -6.13 1.79
N ARG A 361 -11.13 -7.26 1.18
CA ARG A 361 -10.47 -8.55 1.38
C ARG A 361 -9.09 -8.53 0.74
N ASP A 362 -9.00 -8.19 -0.54
CA ASP A 362 -7.71 -8.10 -1.24
C ASP A 362 -6.77 -7.09 -0.56
N ARG A 363 -7.31 -5.95 -0.11
CA ARG A 363 -6.59 -4.96 0.68
C ARG A 363 -6.05 -5.57 1.97
N LEU A 364 -6.88 -6.27 2.73
CA LEU A 364 -6.47 -6.89 3.99
C LEU A 364 -5.39 -7.98 3.78
N THR A 365 -5.51 -8.86 2.79
CA THR A 365 -4.44 -9.83 2.52
C THR A 365 -3.15 -9.14 2.12
N THR A 366 -3.24 -8.09 1.32
CA THR A 366 -2.05 -7.31 0.95
C THR A 366 -1.40 -6.67 2.18
N ILE A 367 -2.19 -6.14 3.13
CA ILE A 367 -1.69 -5.64 4.42
C ILE A 367 -1.02 -6.76 5.22
N LEU A 368 -1.61 -7.97 5.24
CA LEU A 368 -1.07 -9.11 5.98
C LEU A 368 0.25 -9.60 5.38
N ILE A 369 0.38 -9.69 4.05
CA ILE A 369 1.59 -10.24 3.41
C ILE A 369 2.68 -9.20 3.11
N ALA A 370 2.36 -7.90 3.04
CA ALA A 370 3.36 -6.83 2.93
C ALA A 370 4.55 -6.98 3.91
N PRO A 371 4.33 -7.34 5.18
CA PRO A 371 5.35 -7.74 6.15
C PRO A 371 6.38 -8.80 5.76
N LEU A 372 6.00 -9.71 4.88
CA LEU A 372 6.83 -10.84 4.42
C LEU A 372 7.85 -10.40 3.37
N MET A 373 7.63 -9.23 2.76
CA MET A 373 8.63 -8.63 1.88
C MET A 373 9.83 -8.20 2.71
N THR A 374 11.02 -8.61 2.27
CA THR A 374 12.27 -8.24 2.92
C THR A 374 12.52 -6.75 2.76
N CYS A 375 12.29 -6.00 3.84
CA CYS A 375 12.50 -4.56 3.89
C CYS A 375 13.99 -4.21 4.04
N SER A 376 14.39 -2.99 3.65
CA SER A 376 15.80 -2.58 3.66
C SER A 376 16.45 -2.65 5.05
N ALA A 377 15.67 -2.40 6.10
CA ALA A 377 16.11 -2.50 7.49
C ALA A 377 16.64 -3.89 7.91
N ARG A 378 16.37 -4.96 7.13
CA ARG A 378 16.92 -6.31 7.37
C ARG A 378 18.34 -6.47 6.81
N ILE A 379 18.71 -5.66 5.82
CA ILE A 379 19.98 -5.78 5.12
C ILE A 379 21.16 -5.74 6.09
N PRO A 380 21.28 -4.79 7.05
CA PRO A 380 22.44 -4.74 7.94
C PRO A 380 22.65 -6.04 8.71
N VAL A 381 21.57 -6.64 9.20
CA VAL A 381 21.60 -7.94 9.88
C VAL A 381 22.05 -9.03 8.91
N TYR A 382 21.46 -9.09 7.71
CA TYR A 382 21.83 -10.08 6.71
C TYR A 382 23.30 -9.95 6.29
N THR A 383 23.77 -8.74 6.00
CA THR A 383 25.16 -8.51 5.61
C THR A 383 26.13 -8.88 6.73
N LEU A 384 25.82 -8.54 7.99
CA LEU A 384 26.67 -8.88 9.13
C LEU A 384 26.78 -10.39 9.33
N ILE A 385 25.66 -11.10 9.30
CA ILE A 385 25.66 -12.56 9.52
C ILE A 385 26.22 -13.30 8.30
N ILE A 386 25.90 -12.87 7.08
CA ILE A 386 26.44 -13.49 5.87
C ILE A 386 27.95 -13.25 5.78
N SER A 387 28.45 -12.05 6.05
CA SER A 387 29.89 -11.77 5.96
C SER A 387 30.69 -12.51 7.04
N ALA A 388 30.11 -12.73 8.23
CA ALA A 388 30.75 -13.43 9.33
C ALA A 388 30.79 -14.96 9.14
N PHE A 389 29.72 -15.58 8.60
CA PHE A 389 29.58 -17.04 8.58
C PHE A 389 29.64 -17.68 7.19
N VAL A 390 29.39 -16.93 6.12
CA VAL A 390 29.38 -17.46 4.75
C VAL A 390 30.71 -17.11 4.06
N PRO A 391 31.49 -18.11 3.63
CA PRO A 391 32.79 -17.85 3.03
C PRO A 391 32.64 -17.09 1.70
N ALA A 392 33.53 -16.13 1.45
CA ALA A 392 33.61 -15.37 0.21
C ALA A 392 34.20 -16.22 -0.93
N LYS A 393 33.48 -17.27 -1.33
CA LYS A 393 33.84 -18.17 -2.44
C LYS A 393 33.00 -17.84 -3.68
N GLU A 394 33.62 -17.96 -4.84
CA GLU A 394 32.92 -17.91 -6.11
C GLU A 394 32.35 -19.28 -6.46
N VAL A 395 31.07 -19.30 -6.81
CA VAL A 395 30.34 -20.42 -7.38
C VAL A 395 30.35 -20.23 -8.90
N PHE A 396 30.71 -21.28 -9.65
CA PHE A 396 30.82 -21.24 -11.12
C PHE A 396 31.82 -20.19 -11.69
N GLY A 397 32.71 -19.61 -10.87
CA GLY A 397 33.78 -18.68 -11.31
C GLY A 397 33.35 -17.23 -11.58
N TRP A 398 32.13 -16.84 -11.20
CA TRP A 398 31.57 -15.50 -11.44
C TRP A 398 30.44 -15.11 -10.48
N ILE A 399 29.91 -16.05 -9.68
CA ILE A 399 28.80 -15.78 -8.76
C ILE A 399 29.31 -15.88 -7.32
N ASN A 400 29.26 -14.78 -6.57
CA ASN A 400 29.66 -14.79 -5.16
C ASN A 400 28.63 -15.54 -4.28
N LEU A 401 29.09 -16.49 -3.45
CA LEU A 401 28.23 -17.29 -2.57
C LEU A 401 27.42 -16.44 -1.57
N GLN A 402 28.00 -15.38 -1.01
CA GLN A 402 27.30 -14.46 -0.11
C GLN A 402 26.14 -13.76 -0.85
N GLY A 403 26.37 -13.38 -2.11
CA GLY A 403 25.33 -12.84 -3.00
C GLY A 403 24.21 -13.84 -3.26
N LEU A 404 24.55 -15.13 -3.46
CA LEU A 404 23.57 -16.20 -3.66
C LEU A 404 22.71 -16.44 -2.41
N VAL A 405 23.32 -16.43 -1.22
CA VAL A 405 22.59 -16.54 0.06
C VAL A 405 21.64 -15.36 0.23
N MET A 406 22.11 -14.13 -0.01
CA MET A 406 21.26 -12.93 0.04
C MET A 406 20.08 -13.04 -0.94
N PHE A 407 20.33 -13.44 -2.18
CA PHE A 407 19.28 -13.67 -3.19
C PHE A 407 18.27 -14.74 -2.74
N GLY A 408 18.74 -15.82 -2.12
CA GLY A 408 17.90 -16.86 -1.53
C GLY A 408 16.96 -16.32 -0.45
N LEU A 409 17.47 -15.48 0.47
CA LEU A 409 16.65 -14.86 1.53
C LEU A 409 15.56 -13.95 0.97
N TYR A 410 15.86 -13.16 -0.07
CA TYR A 410 14.86 -12.32 -0.74
C TYR A 410 13.80 -13.16 -1.44
N THR A 411 14.23 -14.20 -2.17
CA THR A 411 13.33 -15.12 -2.86
C THR A 411 12.41 -15.85 -1.87
N ALA A 412 12.95 -16.30 -0.73
CA ALA A 412 12.19 -16.94 0.33
C ALA A 412 11.07 -16.03 0.86
N GLY A 413 11.34 -14.74 1.07
CA GLY A 413 10.32 -13.76 1.47
C GLY A 413 9.18 -13.63 0.44
N ILE A 414 9.52 -13.54 -0.84
CA ILE A 414 8.55 -13.44 -1.95
C ILE A 414 7.68 -14.69 -2.03
N VAL A 415 8.32 -15.86 -2.08
CA VAL A 415 7.61 -17.15 -2.17
C VAL A 415 6.70 -17.34 -0.96
N SER A 416 7.16 -16.97 0.23
CA SER A 416 6.34 -17.04 1.45
C SER A 416 5.15 -16.09 1.41
N ALA A 417 5.33 -14.86 0.91
CA ALA A 417 4.23 -13.91 0.74
C ALA A 417 3.15 -14.44 -0.22
N LEU A 418 3.56 -15.01 -1.35
CA LEU A 418 2.64 -15.63 -2.32
C LEU A 418 1.95 -16.86 -1.73
N THR A 419 2.69 -17.68 -0.97
CA THR A 419 2.15 -18.88 -0.29
C THR A 419 1.11 -18.49 0.75
N VAL A 420 1.42 -17.54 1.64
CA VAL A 420 0.48 -17.05 2.65
C VAL A 420 -0.75 -16.42 1.98
N SER A 421 -0.58 -15.67 0.89
CA SER A 421 -1.71 -15.14 0.12
C SER A 421 -2.62 -16.25 -0.40
N ALA A 422 -2.05 -17.31 -0.99
CA ALA A 422 -2.80 -18.46 -1.47
C ALA A 422 -3.52 -19.22 -0.34
N LEU A 423 -2.87 -19.38 0.81
CA LEU A 423 -3.48 -20.00 2.00
C LEU A 423 -4.63 -19.17 2.55
N VAL A 424 -4.48 -17.84 2.66
CA VAL A 424 -5.56 -16.95 3.11
C VAL A 424 -6.75 -17.04 2.16
N LYS A 425 -6.52 -17.04 0.84
CA LYS A 425 -7.60 -17.25 -0.13
C LYS A 425 -8.28 -18.60 0.06
N PHE A 426 -7.51 -19.68 0.23
CA PHE A 426 -8.03 -21.03 0.36
C PHE A 426 -8.86 -21.24 1.65
N PHE A 427 -8.37 -20.75 2.79
CA PHE A 427 -9.00 -20.96 4.09
C PHE A 427 -10.06 -19.91 4.45
N MET A 428 -9.85 -18.64 4.08
CA MET A 428 -10.71 -17.55 4.56
C MET A 428 -11.74 -17.09 3.52
N TRP A 429 -11.44 -17.15 2.21
CA TRP A 429 -12.26 -16.50 1.17
C TRP A 429 -12.57 -17.40 -0.02
N ARG A 430 -12.95 -18.64 0.27
CA ARG A 430 -13.25 -19.67 -0.74
C ARG A 430 -14.39 -19.28 -1.71
N ASP A 431 -15.34 -18.46 -1.25
CA ASP A 431 -16.52 -18.03 -2.03
C ASP A 431 -16.33 -16.69 -2.76
N TYR A 432 -15.10 -16.15 -2.81
CA TYR A 432 -14.81 -14.86 -3.45
C TYR A 432 -14.27 -15.04 -4.87
N GLU A 433 -15.10 -14.71 -5.87
CA GLU A 433 -14.65 -14.57 -7.25
C GLU A 433 -14.12 -13.16 -7.51
N PRO A 434 -12.81 -12.98 -7.75
CA PRO A 434 -12.27 -11.68 -8.16
C PRO A 434 -12.88 -11.30 -9.51
N ALA A 435 -13.59 -10.18 -9.52
CA ALA A 435 -14.22 -9.66 -10.72
C ALA A 435 -13.16 -9.16 -11.73
N PRO A 436 -13.46 -9.12 -13.04
CA PRO A 436 -12.48 -8.77 -14.07
C PRO A 436 -11.79 -7.43 -13.77
N PHE A 437 -10.45 -7.44 -13.80
CA PHE A 437 -9.63 -6.25 -13.61
C PHE A 437 -9.88 -5.26 -14.73
N MET A 438 -10.27 -4.05 -14.36
CA MET A 438 -10.59 -2.98 -15.30
C MET A 438 -9.95 -1.71 -14.77
N LEU A 439 -8.91 -1.26 -15.45
CA LEU A 439 -8.11 -0.10 -15.06
C LEU A 439 -8.07 0.89 -16.22
N GLU A 440 -8.41 2.15 -15.94
CA GLU A 440 -8.06 3.25 -16.84
C GLU A 440 -6.55 3.50 -16.76
N LEU A 441 -5.85 3.39 -17.88
CA LEU A 441 -4.43 3.74 -17.96
C LEU A 441 -4.33 5.26 -18.16
N PRO A 442 -3.82 6.03 -17.18
CA PRO A 442 -3.68 7.48 -17.33
C PRO A 442 -2.61 7.80 -18.39
N ASP A 443 -2.68 8.94 -19.08
CA ASP A 443 -1.59 9.35 -19.97
C ASP A 443 -0.26 9.55 -19.20
N TYR A 444 0.88 9.30 -19.88
CA TYR A 444 2.20 9.63 -19.32
C TYR A 444 2.29 11.14 -19.10
N LYS A 445 2.77 11.54 -17.91
CA LYS A 445 2.98 12.94 -17.55
C LYS A 445 4.40 13.12 -17.06
N LEU A 446 5.03 14.25 -17.36
CA LEU A 446 6.33 14.57 -16.77
C LEU A 446 6.14 14.95 -15.29
N PRO A 447 6.90 14.33 -14.36
CA PRO A 447 6.81 14.63 -12.94
C PRO A 447 7.24 16.08 -12.69
N ARG A 448 6.50 16.78 -11.83
CA ARG A 448 6.87 18.14 -11.42
C ARG A 448 7.91 18.04 -10.31
N LEU A 449 9.13 18.50 -10.57
CA LEU A 449 10.25 18.43 -9.63
C LEU A 449 9.91 19.02 -8.24
N GLN A 450 9.12 20.10 -8.19
CA GLN A 450 8.66 20.69 -6.94
C GLN A 450 7.77 19.74 -6.13
N SER A 451 6.82 19.05 -6.79
CA SER A 451 5.93 18.09 -6.15
C SER A 451 6.71 16.91 -5.59
N VAL A 452 7.68 16.39 -6.36
CA VAL A 452 8.56 15.30 -5.93
C VAL A 452 9.42 15.73 -4.73
N ALA A 453 10.04 16.90 -4.77
CA ALA A 453 10.88 17.41 -3.68
C ALA A 453 10.09 17.64 -2.38
N ILE A 454 8.90 18.24 -2.47
CA ILE A 454 7.99 18.40 -1.32
C ILE A 454 7.58 17.04 -0.76
N GLY A 455 7.25 16.09 -1.65
CA GLY A 455 6.93 14.71 -1.28
C GLY A 455 8.06 14.05 -0.48
N ILE A 456 9.29 14.13 -0.98
CA ILE A 456 10.49 13.60 -0.31
C ILE A 456 10.67 14.24 1.07
N TYR A 457 10.61 15.57 1.17
CA TYR A 457 10.78 16.29 2.43
C TYR A 457 9.75 15.87 3.49
N ILE A 458 8.47 15.77 3.10
CA ILE A 458 7.40 15.34 4.01
C ILE A 458 7.66 13.92 4.52
N ARG A 459 8.09 13.01 3.65
CA ARG A 459 8.41 11.61 4.02
C ARG A 459 9.62 11.53 4.95
N ALA A 460 10.69 12.26 4.64
CA ALA A 460 11.89 12.36 5.47
C ALA A 460 11.56 12.90 6.88
N LYS A 461 10.79 14.00 6.96
CA LYS A 461 10.36 14.59 8.23
C LYS A 461 9.50 13.61 9.05
N MET A 462 8.55 12.91 8.41
CA MET A 462 7.73 11.91 9.10
C MET A 462 8.57 10.76 9.65
N PHE A 463 9.59 10.31 8.91
CA PHE A 463 10.52 9.28 9.39
C PHE A 463 11.29 9.76 10.63
N LEU A 464 11.92 10.95 10.57
CA LEU A 464 12.66 11.52 11.70
C LEU A 464 11.79 11.67 12.94
N GLN A 465 10.60 12.26 12.81
CA GLN A 465 9.75 12.58 13.96
C GLN A 465 9.11 11.34 14.60
N ARG A 466 8.69 10.35 13.80
CA ARG A 466 7.95 9.19 14.31
C ARG A 466 8.85 7.99 14.58
N ALA A 467 9.60 7.57 13.57
CA ALA A 467 10.50 6.42 13.71
C ALA A 467 11.74 6.80 14.53
N GLY A 468 12.34 7.97 14.25
CA GLY A 468 13.52 8.43 14.97
C GLY A 468 13.32 8.56 16.47
N THR A 469 12.21 9.17 16.92
CA THR A 469 11.88 9.27 18.36
C THR A 469 11.75 7.89 19.01
N THR A 470 11.07 6.95 18.35
CA THR A 470 10.86 5.59 18.89
C THR A 470 12.18 4.83 19.00
N ILE A 471 13.01 4.90 17.95
CA ILE A 471 14.31 4.23 17.91
C ILE A 471 15.24 4.81 18.97
N PHE A 472 15.36 6.14 19.05
CA PHE A 472 16.17 6.82 20.05
C PHE A 472 15.76 6.45 21.49
N SER A 473 14.47 6.47 21.80
CA SER A 473 13.97 6.07 23.12
C SER A 473 14.31 4.62 23.45
N MET A 474 14.23 3.71 22.47
CA MET A 474 14.60 2.31 22.66
C MET A 474 16.12 2.14 22.86
N MET A 475 16.96 2.89 22.13
CA MET A 475 18.42 2.89 22.32
C MET A 475 18.84 3.32 23.71
N VAL A 476 18.25 4.41 24.21
CA VAL A 476 18.47 4.87 25.58
C VAL A 476 18.01 3.82 26.60
N LEU A 477 16.86 3.19 26.35
CA LEU A 477 16.35 2.13 27.24
C LEU A 477 17.26 0.91 27.28
N ILE A 478 17.75 0.41 26.13
CA ILE A 478 18.68 -0.74 26.09
C ILE A 478 19.98 -0.38 26.77
N TRP A 479 20.54 0.80 26.49
CA TRP A 479 21.76 1.25 27.14
C TRP A 479 21.59 1.23 28.66
N PHE A 480 20.44 1.71 29.16
CA PHE A 480 20.11 1.66 30.58
C PHE A 480 20.02 0.21 31.08
N LEU A 481 19.27 -0.65 30.40
CA LEU A 481 19.09 -2.06 30.78
C LEU A 481 20.41 -2.85 30.75
N ALA A 482 21.30 -2.55 29.81
CA ALA A 482 22.61 -3.20 29.67
C ALA A 482 23.66 -2.65 30.63
N SER A 483 23.47 -1.42 31.16
CA SER A 483 24.43 -0.77 32.06
C SER A 483 24.09 -0.91 33.54
N PHE A 484 22.84 -1.26 33.88
CA PHE A 484 22.35 -1.32 35.27
C PHE A 484 21.68 -2.65 35.59
N PRO A 485 21.83 -3.17 36.83
CA PRO A 485 22.73 -2.69 37.88
C PRO A 485 24.21 -2.92 37.53
N ARG A 486 25.10 -2.16 38.18
CA ARG A 486 26.55 -2.35 38.02
C ARG A 486 27.00 -3.62 38.76
N PRO A 487 28.09 -4.27 38.31
CA PRO A 487 28.64 -5.43 38.99
C PRO A 487 28.96 -5.11 40.47
N PRO A 488 28.70 -6.05 41.39
CA PRO A 488 29.10 -5.92 42.78
C PRO A 488 30.62 -5.81 42.91
N ILE A 489 31.09 -5.17 43.99
CA ILE A 489 32.52 -4.98 44.27
C ILE A 489 33.18 -6.36 44.40
N GLY A 490 34.14 -6.67 43.53
CA GLY A 490 34.83 -7.97 43.49
C GLY A 490 34.24 -9.01 42.52
N ALA A 491 33.30 -8.61 41.65
CA ALA A 491 32.79 -9.48 40.59
C ALA A 491 33.91 -9.96 39.64
N THR A 492 33.89 -11.25 39.30
CA THR A 492 34.82 -11.89 38.37
C THR A 492 34.29 -11.98 36.94
N GLU A 493 32.98 -11.83 36.76
CA GLU A 493 32.30 -11.88 35.45
C GLU A 493 32.18 -10.49 34.81
N PRO A 494 32.05 -10.41 33.48
CA PRO A 494 31.80 -9.16 32.76
C PRO A 494 30.63 -8.35 33.35
N ALA A 495 30.76 -7.01 33.32
CA ALA A 495 29.77 -6.11 33.91
C ALA A 495 28.33 -6.30 33.36
N ILE A 496 28.21 -6.78 32.12
CA ILE A 496 26.93 -6.99 31.46
C ILE A 496 26.13 -8.16 32.05
N ASP A 497 26.79 -9.16 32.63
CA ASP A 497 26.12 -10.37 33.13
C ASP A 497 25.26 -10.08 34.36
N TYR A 498 25.56 -9.00 35.07
CA TYR A 498 24.77 -8.49 36.21
C TYR A 498 23.65 -7.54 35.81
N SER A 499 23.57 -7.15 34.53
CA SER A 499 22.63 -6.14 34.07
C SER A 499 21.19 -6.64 33.98
N LEU A 500 20.22 -5.71 33.98
CA LEU A 500 18.80 -6.03 33.75
C LEU A 500 18.59 -6.66 32.37
N ALA A 501 19.42 -6.28 31.39
CA ALA A 501 19.42 -6.90 30.07
C ALA A 501 19.74 -8.39 30.18
N SER A 502 20.78 -8.79 30.92
CA SER A 502 21.11 -10.20 31.17
C SER A 502 19.94 -10.95 31.83
N ILE A 503 19.32 -10.37 32.86
CA ILE A 503 18.16 -10.98 33.55
C ILE A 503 16.98 -11.20 32.59
N ILE A 504 16.63 -10.21 31.78
CA ILE A 504 15.56 -10.32 30.78
C ILE A 504 15.95 -11.34 29.70
N GLY A 505 17.21 -11.33 29.27
CA GLY A 505 17.76 -12.26 28.31
C GLY A 505 17.59 -13.70 28.73
N HIS A 506 18.05 -14.05 29.92
CA HIS A 506 17.92 -15.39 30.49
C HIS A 506 16.47 -15.77 30.81
N ALA A 507 15.58 -14.81 31.05
CA ALA A 507 14.15 -15.10 31.19
C ALA A 507 13.49 -15.50 29.85
N VAL A 508 13.95 -14.92 28.73
CA VAL A 508 13.43 -15.20 27.39
C VAL A 508 14.15 -16.37 26.71
N GLU A 509 15.41 -16.60 27.05
CA GLU A 509 16.28 -17.64 26.49
C GLU A 509 15.65 -19.03 26.44
N PRO A 510 14.94 -19.56 27.47
CA PRO A 510 14.36 -20.90 27.41
C PRO A 510 13.40 -21.11 26.23
N VAL A 511 12.71 -20.06 25.80
CA VAL A 511 11.79 -20.11 24.66
C VAL A 511 12.57 -20.13 23.34
N LEU A 512 13.72 -19.46 23.28
CA LEU A 512 14.51 -19.26 22.07
C LEU A 512 15.69 -20.24 21.93
N ALA A 513 16.10 -20.91 23.02
CA ALA A 513 17.18 -21.88 23.05
C ALA A 513 16.99 -23.04 22.03
N PRO A 514 15.76 -23.56 21.77
CA PRO A 514 15.55 -24.54 20.70
C PRO A 514 15.90 -24.05 19.29
N LEU A 515 15.99 -22.73 19.09
CA LEU A 515 16.39 -22.11 17.84
C LEU A 515 17.93 -21.93 17.74
N GLY A 516 18.66 -22.32 18.78
CA GLY A 516 20.09 -22.07 18.92
C GLY A 516 20.45 -20.64 19.35
N PHE A 517 19.49 -19.89 19.91
CA PHE A 517 19.70 -18.51 20.36
C PHE A 517 20.11 -18.46 21.83
N ASN A 518 21.17 -17.70 22.12
CA ASN A 518 21.62 -17.42 23.48
C ASN A 518 20.90 -16.19 24.05
N TRP A 519 21.14 -15.90 25.33
CA TRP A 519 20.57 -14.73 26.00
C TRP A 519 20.94 -13.40 25.32
N GLN A 520 22.14 -13.25 24.75
CA GLN A 520 22.54 -12.03 24.03
C GLN A 520 21.66 -11.78 22.81
N ILE A 521 21.37 -12.83 22.02
CA ILE A 521 20.41 -12.76 20.91
C ILE A 521 19.03 -12.43 21.45
N ALA A 522 18.57 -13.10 22.52
CA ALA A 522 17.26 -12.88 23.12
C ALA A 522 17.05 -11.40 23.52
N VAL A 523 18.05 -10.79 24.16
CA VAL A 523 18.03 -9.36 24.51
C VAL A 523 18.01 -8.48 23.26
N ALA A 524 18.83 -8.77 22.26
CA ALA A 524 18.93 -7.97 21.04
C ALA A 524 17.68 -8.04 20.15
N LEU A 525 16.89 -9.12 20.25
CA LEU A 525 15.63 -9.24 19.53
C LEU A 525 14.56 -8.28 20.04
N ILE A 526 14.52 -7.97 21.34
CA ILE A 526 13.54 -7.05 21.94
C ILE A 526 13.55 -5.66 21.27
N PRO A 527 14.68 -4.95 21.22
CA PRO A 527 14.74 -3.67 20.51
C PRO A 527 14.71 -3.86 18.99
N GLY A 528 15.12 -5.03 18.48
CA GLY A 528 14.87 -5.49 17.12
C GLY A 528 13.39 -5.43 16.70
N MET A 529 12.46 -5.55 17.66
CA MET A 529 11.02 -5.38 17.43
C MET A 529 10.59 -3.92 17.37
N ALA A 530 11.41 -2.96 17.81
CA ALA A 530 11.15 -1.54 17.57
C ALA A 530 11.63 -1.11 16.18
N ALA A 531 12.82 -1.56 15.79
CA ALA A 531 13.41 -1.41 14.46
C ALA A 531 14.39 -2.57 14.22
N ARG A 532 14.49 -3.09 12.99
CA ARG A 532 15.20 -4.35 12.73
C ARG A 532 16.71 -4.17 12.72
N GLU A 533 17.15 -3.06 12.16
CA GLU A 533 18.53 -2.57 12.11
C GLU A 533 19.13 -2.38 13.52
N VAL A 534 18.27 -2.04 14.48
CA VAL A 534 18.62 -1.81 15.88
C VAL A 534 19.11 -3.10 16.55
N ALA A 535 18.70 -4.28 16.07
CA ALA A 535 19.21 -5.53 16.62
C ALA A 535 20.74 -5.64 16.48
N VAL A 536 21.31 -5.13 15.37
CA VAL A 536 22.78 -5.10 15.18
C VAL A 536 23.42 -4.14 16.17
N ALA A 537 22.87 -2.93 16.33
CA ALA A 537 23.37 -1.94 17.29
C ALA A 537 23.26 -2.44 18.74
N ALA A 538 22.19 -3.17 19.07
CA ALA A 538 21.98 -3.79 20.37
C ALA A 538 23.01 -4.90 20.62
N LEU A 539 23.24 -5.80 19.66
CA LEU A 539 24.30 -6.81 19.75
C LEU A 539 25.68 -6.15 19.91
N GLY A 540 25.96 -5.12 19.11
CA GLY A 540 27.21 -4.35 19.22
C GLY A 540 27.39 -3.71 20.58
N THR A 541 26.33 -3.13 21.15
CA THR A 541 26.36 -2.56 22.51
C THR A 541 26.61 -3.63 23.57
N VAL A 542 25.92 -4.77 23.47
CA VAL A 542 26.06 -5.90 24.41
C VAL A 542 27.50 -6.43 24.38
N TYR A 543 28.06 -6.71 23.20
CA TYR A 543 29.42 -7.22 23.07
C TYR A 543 30.51 -6.17 23.34
N ALA A 544 30.26 -4.89 23.08
CA ALA A 544 31.18 -3.80 23.42
C ALA A 544 31.33 -3.63 24.95
N ILE A 545 30.26 -3.83 25.70
CA ILE A 545 30.30 -3.80 27.18
C ILE A 545 31.00 -5.05 27.71
N GLU A 546 30.87 -6.20 27.03
CA GLU A 546 31.53 -7.46 27.42
C GLU A 546 33.05 -7.46 27.16
N GLY A 547 33.51 -6.96 26.02
CA GLY A 547 34.90 -7.11 25.54
C GLY A 547 35.66 -5.81 25.26
N GLY A 548 35.09 -4.63 25.53
CA GLY A 548 35.69 -3.34 25.18
C GLY A 548 35.48 -2.92 23.71
N LYS A 549 36.08 -1.79 23.29
CA LYS A 549 35.84 -1.18 21.97
C LYS A 549 36.30 -2.02 20.78
N GLU A 550 37.39 -2.78 20.93
CA GLU A 550 37.90 -3.66 19.87
C GLU A 550 36.87 -4.74 19.47
N ALA A 551 36.05 -5.19 20.43
CA ALA A 551 34.96 -6.14 20.17
C ALA A 551 33.79 -5.52 19.38
N ALA A 552 33.61 -4.20 19.44
CA ALA A 552 32.57 -3.47 18.72
C ALA A 552 32.93 -3.23 17.24
N GLU A 553 34.22 -3.03 16.93
CA GLU A 553 34.71 -2.82 15.57
C GLU A 553 34.81 -4.15 14.78
N GLN A 554 34.94 -5.28 15.48
CA GLN A 554 35.06 -6.63 14.89
C GLN A 554 33.92 -7.59 15.26
N ILE A 555 32.69 -7.07 15.40
CA ILE A 555 31.52 -7.87 15.77
C ILE A 555 31.41 -9.14 14.92
N GLY A 556 31.67 -9.08 13.61
CA GLY A 556 31.63 -10.26 12.74
C GLY A 556 32.56 -11.41 13.18
N GLN A 557 33.78 -11.10 13.63
CA GLN A 557 34.74 -12.12 14.10
C GLN A 557 34.38 -12.66 15.49
N VAL A 558 33.91 -11.78 16.38
CA VAL A 558 33.42 -12.17 17.72
C VAL A 558 32.19 -13.07 17.62
N LEU A 559 31.28 -12.79 16.69
CA LEU A 559 30.13 -13.63 16.41
C LEU A 559 30.56 -15.01 15.89
N ALA A 560 31.49 -15.05 14.94
CA ALA A 560 31.98 -16.30 14.35
C ALA A 560 32.66 -17.24 15.35
N SER A 561 33.27 -16.70 16.42
CA SER A 561 33.88 -17.51 17.48
C SER A 561 32.86 -18.00 18.53
N LYS A 562 31.79 -17.24 18.77
CA LYS A 562 30.79 -17.56 19.80
C LYS A 562 29.60 -18.36 19.27
N TRP A 563 29.25 -18.27 17.99
CA TRP A 563 28.05 -18.90 17.44
C TRP A 563 28.39 -20.02 16.46
N SER A 564 27.49 -21.00 16.38
CA SER A 564 27.54 -22.03 15.34
C SER A 564 26.98 -21.51 14.02
N LEU A 565 27.37 -22.12 12.90
CA LEU A 565 26.76 -21.85 11.58
C LEU A 565 25.23 -22.09 11.61
N ALA A 566 24.78 -23.10 12.36
CA ALA A 566 23.35 -23.39 12.52
C ALA A 566 22.60 -22.24 13.23
N THR A 567 23.20 -21.65 14.27
CA THR A 567 22.67 -20.45 14.95
C THR A 567 22.58 -19.27 13.99
N ALA A 568 23.62 -19.04 13.18
CA ALA A 568 23.64 -17.97 12.18
C ALA A 568 22.54 -18.13 11.11
N LEU A 569 22.38 -19.33 10.55
CA LEU A 569 21.33 -19.63 9.57
C LEU A 569 19.93 -19.54 10.19
N SER A 570 19.76 -20.03 11.42
CA SER A 570 18.52 -19.89 12.20
C SER A 570 18.16 -18.42 12.41
N LEU A 571 19.13 -17.57 12.74
CA LEU A 571 18.91 -16.13 12.90
C LEU A 571 18.55 -15.45 11.57
N LEU A 572 19.17 -15.84 10.45
CA LEU A 572 18.76 -15.34 9.13
C LEU A 572 17.30 -15.72 8.82
N ALA A 573 16.90 -16.97 9.07
CA ALA A 573 15.52 -17.43 8.90
C ALA A 573 14.54 -16.67 9.82
N TRP A 574 14.95 -16.40 11.07
CA TRP A 574 14.19 -15.54 11.98
C TRP A 574 13.94 -14.19 11.34
N PHE A 575 14.98 -13.51 10.86
CA PHE A 575 14.84 -12.17 10.29
C PHE A 575 14.05 -12.14 8.97
N VAL A 576 13.95 -13.23 8.21
CA VAL A 576 13.05 -13.34 7.03
C VAL A 576 11.58 -13.19 7.45
N PHE A 577 11.19 -13.70 8.61
CA PHE A 577 9.80 -13.68 9.08
C PHE A 577 9.61 -12.84 10.35
N ALA A 578 10.67 -12.19 10.82
CA ALA A 578 10.74 -11.63 12.16
C ALA A 578 9.54 -10.73 12.46
N PRO A 579 9.03 -10.80 13.71
CA PRO A 579 7.97 -9.93 14.19
C PRO A 579 8.22 -8.50 13.77
N GLN A 580 7.19 -7.87 13.24
CA GLN A 580 7.30 -6.57 12.61
C GLN A 580 7.76 -5.49 13.58
N CYS A 581 8.40 -4.45 13.04
CA CYS A 581 8.69 -3.26 13.84
C CYS A 581 7.39 -2.66 14.40
N ALA A 582 7.45 -2.14 15.63
CA ALA A 582 6.29 -1.59 16.35
C ALA A 582 5.53 -0.53 15.53
N SER A 583 6.27 0.26 14.76
CA SER A 583 5.72 1.25 13.83
C SER A 583 4.86 0.62 12.72
N THR A 584 5.21 -0.57 12.22
CA THR A 584 4.39 -1.27 11.24
C THR A 584 3.11 -1.83 11.85
N LEU A 585 3.18 -2.43 13.05
CA LEU A 585 1.98 -2.89 13.77
C LEU A 585 1.01 -1.74 14.05
N ALA A 586 1.53 -0.57 14.45
CA ALA A 586 0.72 0.63 14.64
C ALA A 586 0.03 1.10 13.35
N VAL A 587 0.72 0.99 12.21
CA VAL A 587 0.17 1.32 10.88
C VAL A 587 -0.88 0.28 10.46
N ILE A 588 -0.67 -1.01 10.70
CA ILE A 588 -1.67 -2.07 10.45
C ILE A 588 -2.95 -1.79 11.25
N LYS A 589 -2.82 -1.51 12.55
CA LYS A 589 -3.96 -1.14 13.40
C LYS A 589 -4.71 0.07 12.83
N ARG A 590 -3.98 1.09 12.38
CA ARG A 590 -4.56 2.31 11.80
C ARG A 590 -5.28 2.04 10.47
N GLU A 591 -4.68 1.26 9.58
CA GLU A 591 -5.24 1.01 8.24
C GLU A 591 -6.39 -0.01 8.26
N THR A 592 -6.38 -0.96 9.20
CA THR A 592 -7.45 -1.96 9.37
C THR A 592 -8.56 -1.50 10.33
N GLY A 593 -8.30 -0.46 11.14
CA GLY A 593 -9.23 0.03 12.16
C GLY A 593 -9.46 -0.96 13.32
N SER A 594 -8.66 -2.02 13.45
CA SER A 594 -8.91 -3.10 14.41
C SER A 594 -7.63 -3.61 15.09
N TRP A 595 -7.68 -3.71 16.43
CA TRP A 595 -6.65 -4.38 17.22
C TRP A 595 -6.57 -5.88 16.91
N ARG A 596 -7.68 -6.50 16.48
CA ARG A 596 -7.72 -7.92 16.13
C ARG A 596 -6.76 -8.23 14.99
N TRP A 597 -6.78 -7.46 13.91
CA TRP A 597 -5.91 -7.70 12.76
C TRP A 597 -4.43 -7.41 13.05
N MET A 598 -4.15 -6.42 13.89
CA MET A 598 -2.79 -6.18 14.40
C MET A 598 -2.29 -7.38 15.21
N GLY A 599 -3.10 -7.89 16.15
CA GLY A 599 -2.76 -9.05 16.98
C GLY A 599 -2.58 -10.33 16.16
N VAL A 600 -3.49 -10.59 15.21
CA VAL A 600 -3.34 -11.70 14.25
C VAL A 600 -2.02 -11.59 13.51
N THR A 601 -1.69 -10.40 12.99
CA THR A 601 -0.43 -10.16 12.25
C THR A 601 0.78 -10.46 13.11
N PHE A 602 0.78 -9.96 14.34
CA PHE A 602 1.86 -10.19 15.28
C PHE A 602 2.07 -11.68 15.58
N ILE A 603 1.00 -12.38 15.94
CA ILE A 603 1.06 -13.79 16.35
C ILE A 603 1.49 -14.68 15.18
N TYR A 604 0.90 -14.50 13.99
CA TYR A 604 1.22 -15.37 12.86
C TYR A 604 2.65 -15.15 12.35
N MET A 605 3.14 -13.90 12.34
CA MET A 605 4.53 -13.60 11.98
C MET A 605 5.51 -14.18 12.99
N PHE A 606 5.22 -14.03 14.28
CA PHE A 606 6.05 -14.63 15.33
C PHE A 606 6.10 -16.16 15.20
N ALA A 607 4.95 -16.81 15.00
CA ALA A 607 4.87 -18.25 14.79
C ALA A 607 5.64 -18.69 13.54
N LEU A 608 5.52 -17.97 12.42
CA LEU A 608 6.24 -18.26 11.19
C LEU A 608 7.75 -18.11 11.38
N ALA A 609 8.21 -17.06 12.05
CA ALA A 609 9.62 -16.86 12.38
C ALA A 609 10.17 -17.96 13.29
N TYR A 610 9.43 -18.31 14.35
CA TYR A 610 9.83 -19.36 15.27
C TYR A 610 9.96 -20.71 14.57
N ILE A 611 8.93 -21.12 13.82
CA ILE A 611 8.90 -22.41 13.10
C ILE A 611 10.00 -22.45 12.04
N ALA A 612 10.15 -21.40 11.23
CA ALA A 612 11.19 -21.36 10.20
C ALA A 612 12.60 -21.42 10.80
N SER A 613 12.85 -20.72 11.90
CA SER A 613 14.14 -20.75 12.60
C SER A 613 14.41 -22.12 13.21
N LEU A 614 13.40 -22.74 13.84
CA LEU A 614 13.50 -24.07 14.42
C LEU A 614 13.84 -25.12 13.37
N ILE A 615 13.12 -25.10 12.24
CA ILE A 615 13.40 -26.01 11.10
C ILE A 615 14.82 -25.76 10.59
N THR A 616 15.20 -24.51 10.36
CA THR A 616 16.52 -24.16 9.82
C THR A 616 17.65 -24.61 10.75
N TYR A 617 17.51 -24.38 12.05
CA TYR A 617 18.48 -24.80 13.06
C TYR A 617 18.66 -26.32 13.06
N ASN A 618 17.56 -27.07 13.20
CA ASN A 618 17.62 -28.54 13.27
C ASN A 618 18.14 -29.16 11.97
N VAL A 619 17.75 -28.62 10.81
CA VAL A 619 18.28 -29.07 9.51
C VAL A 619 19.77 -28.78 9.40
N ALA A 620 20.22 -27.57 9.77
CA ALA A 620 21.63 -27.21 9.72
C ALA A 620 22.49 -28.08 10.65
N VAL A 621 21.99 -28.35 11.86
CA VAL A 621 22.64 -29.27 12.81
C VAL A 621 22.70 -30.69 12.23
N ALA A 622 21.59 -31.23 11.70
CA ALA A 622 21.55 -32.57 11.12
C ALA A 622 22.51 -32.72 9.92
N VAL A 623 22.59 -31.72 9.04
CA VAL A 623 23.52 -31.71 7.91
C VAL A 623 24.97 -31.62 8.38
N ALA A 624 25.26 -30.83 9.41
CA ALA A 624 26.59 -30.74 10.00
C ALA A 624 27.04 -32.06 10.65
N PHE A 625 26.13 -32.79 11.30
CA PHE A 625 26.39 -34.12 11.87
C PHE A 625 26.52 -35.21 10.80
N GLY A 626 25.85 -35.08 9.64
CA GLY A 626 25.92 -36.06 8.54
C GLY A 626 27.13 -35.87 7.59
N ALA A 627 27.85 -34.75 7.69
CA ALA A 627 29.05 -34.45 6.91
C ALA A 627 30.36 -34.73 7.67
N GLY A 628 30.28 -35.28 8.88
CA GLY A 628 31.40 -35.64 9.76
C GLY A 628 31.81 -37.10 9.68
#